data_AF-A0A535C6P6-F1
#
_entry.id   AF-A0A535C6P6-F1
#
_cell.length_a   1.000
_cell.length_b   1.000
_cell.length_c   1.000
_cell.angle_alpha   90.00
_cell.angle_beta   90.00
_cell.angle_gamma   90.00
#
_symmetry.space_group_name_H-M   'P 1'
#
loop_
_entity.id
_entity.type
_entity.pdbx_description
1 polymer ?
#
loop_
_entity_poly.entity_id
_entity_poly.type
_entity_poly.pdbx_seq_one_letter_code
_entity_poly.pdbx_strand_id
1 'polypeptide(L)'
;MRDTRSVHIPRWVTQAMLVLLVLGLIVLTSACGGNAQVRQQANQDKTQLDQLTQHALAIGVPATLLSPILKQEQHLSSAGAPFSPFNDQPLNDYYSNQANQYAKLVGQTQQLITTTTDQYQLQAQNDMQVFQQALSRRSSQHIGNIQPFSNSYNNYQLMLSSAKYPKDFAVVSRYAQTEINALGLMGSTYSKLTTFQKTINQMKQARIDVTAMQAQYQNDMQEFNSATKSSEFNKLGTLIDAQYQQAVVTSIEALPYVSA
;
A
#
# COMPACT_ATOMS: atom_id res chain seq x y z
N MET A 1 61.43 9.59 74.55
CA MET A 1 60.11 9.83 75.17
C MET A 1 59.22 10.47 74.11
N ARG A 2 58.12 9.81 73.70
CA ARG A 2 57.15 10.33 72.72
C ARG A 2 55.89 10.73 73.49
N ASP A 3 55.58 12.03 73.50
CA ASP A 3 54.33 12.55 74.05
C ASP A 3 53.21 12.41 73.02
N THR A 4 52.19 11.62 73.34
CA THR A 4 50.91 11.59 72.61
C THR A 4 49.92 12.51 73.32
N ARG A 5 49.62 13.68 72.74
CA ARG A 5 48.50 14.52 73.18
C ARG A 5 47.20 14.00 72.56
N SER A 6 46.29 13.56 73.42
CA SER A 6 44.92 13.21 73.06
C SER A 6 44.11 14.48 72.78
N VAL A 7 43.63 14.64 71.56
CA VAL A 7 42.71 15.73 71.18
C VAL A 7 41.29 15.34 71.61
N HIS A 8 40.75 16.02 72.61
CA HIS A 8 39.34 15.89 72.98
C HIS A 8 38.48 16.75 72.06
N ILE A 9 37.83 16.10 71.10
CA ILE A 9 36.81 16.72 70.25
C ILE A 9 35.54 16.92 71.10
N PRO A 10 35.02 18.15 71.20
CA PRO A 10 33.89 18.45 72.07
C PRO A 10 32.58 17.92 71.47
N ARG A 11 31.74 17.30 72.33
CA ARG A 11 30.53 16.51 71.97
C ARG A 11 29.49 17.23 71.07
N TRP A 12 29.48 18.55 71.05
CA TRP A 12 28.56 19.35 70.21
C TRP A 12 28.96 19.35 68.73
N VAL A 13 30.26 19.23 68.42
CA VAL A 13 30.77 19.14 67.04
C VAL A 13 30.45 17.78 66.43
N THR A 14 30.54 16.71 67.22
CA THR A 14 30.13 15.35 66.80
C THR A 14 28.61 15.22 66.62
N GLN A 15 27.80 15.92 67.40
CA GLN A 15 26.34 15.94 67.22
C GLN A 15 25.91 16.72 65.96
N ALA A 16 26.51 17.87 65.69
CA ALA A 16 26.20 18.67 64.49
C ALA A 16 26.57 17.94 63.19
N MET A 17 27.72 17.24 63.17
CA MET A 17 28.16 16.45 62.01
C MET A 17 27.25 15.24 61.75
N LEU A 18 26.74 14.61 62.82
CA LEU A 18 25.86 13.44 62.71
C LEU A 18 24.46 13.82 62.22
N VAL A 19 23.92 14.98 62.64
CA VAL A 19 22.65 15.51 62.11
C VAL A 19 22.77 15.89 60.63
N LEU A 20 23.87 16.52 60.21
CA LEU A 20 24.13 16.85 58.80
C LEU A 20 24.33 15.59 57.92
N LEU A 21 24.95 14.54 58.45
CA LEU A 21 25.15 13.28 57.74
C LEU A 21 23.86 12.46 57.63
N VAL A 22 22.99 12.51 58.65
CA VAL A 22 21.65 11.91 58.62
C VAL A 22 20.72 12.69 57.69
N LEU A 23 20.75 14.03 57.69
CA LEU A 23 20.00 14.85 56.72
C LEU A 23 20.49 14.63 55.28
N GLY A 24 21.80 14.47 55.07
CA GLY A 24 22.36 14.12 53.76
C GLY A 24 21.96 12.72 53.27
N LEU A 25 21.85 11.74 54.18
CA LEU A 25 21.37 10.39 53.86
C LEU A 25 19.88 10.34 53.54
N ILE A 26 19.04 11.17 54.18
CA ILE A 26 17.61 11.26 53.88
C ILE A 26 17.36 11.86 52.49
N VAL A 27 18.21 12.79 52.03
CA VAL A 27 18.14 13.35 50.66
C VAL A 27 18.59 12.32 49.60
N LEU A 28 19.49 11.39 49.96
CA LEU A 28 19.93 10.31 49.06
C LEU A 28 18.93 9.14 48.98
N THR A 29 18.12 8.90 50.01
CA THR A 29 17.10 7.83 49.99
C THR A 29 15.73 8.30 49.50
N SER A 30 15.48 9.61 49.41
CA SER A 30 14.24 10.19 48.86
C SER A 30 14.33 10.54 47.36
N ALA A 31 15.45 10.23 46.69
CA ALA A 31 15.69 10.59 45.28
C ALA A 31 15.43 9.46 44.26
N CYS A 32 14.93 8.29 44.68
CA CYS A 32 14.42 7.24 43.79
C CYS A 32 12.92 7.05 44.01
N GLY A 33 12.16 8.14 43.90
CA GLY A 33 10.70 8.10 43.96
C GLY A 33 10.09 7.52 42.69
N GLY A 34 9.27 6.47 42.83
CA GLY A 34 8.52 5.81 41.76
C GLY A 34 8.76 4.30 41.64
N ASN A 35 7.71 3.54 41.33
CA ASN A 35 7.79 2.11 41.07
C ASN A 35 8.47 1.84 39.72
N ALA A 36 9.71 1.36 39.76
CA ALA A 36 10.51 1.03 38.58
C ALA A 36 9.83 0.03 37.63
N GLN A 37 8.97 -0.85 38.14
CA GLN A 37 8.25 -1.84 37.34
C GLN A 37 7.23 -1.20 36.40
N VAL A 38 6.49 -0.18 36.86
CA VAL A 38 5.47 0.51 36.06
C VAL A 38 6.13 1.32 34.94
N ARG A 39 7.26 1.96 35.25
CA ARG A 39 8.07 2.67 34.26
C ARG A 39 8.64 1.72 33.21
N GLN A 40 9.13 0.56 33.64
CA GLN A 40 9.65 -0.47 32.73
C GLN A 40 8.56 -1.00 31.79
N GLN A 41 7.35 -1.22 32.30
CA GLN A 41 6.21 -1.67 31.49
C GLN A 41 5.88 -0.64 30.39
N ALA A 42 5.78 0.65 30.73
CA ALA A 42 5.51 1.70 29.74
C ALA A 42 6.56 1.74 28.62
N ASN A 43 7.83 1.53 28.94
CA ASN A 43 8.91 1.46 27.95
C ASN A 43 8.83 0.20 27.07
N GLN A 44 8.43 -0.94 27.64
CA GLN A 44 8.23 -2.19 26.90
C GLN A 44 7.06 -2.06 25.92
N ASP A 45 5.92 -1.53 26.38
CA ASP A 45 4.74 -1.32 25.54
C ASP A 45 5.03 -0.32 24.40
N LYS A 46 5.80 0.74 24.68
CA LYS A 46 6.29 1.65 23.64
C LYS A 46 7.16 0.91 22.61
N THR A 47 8.15 0.14 23.06
CA THR A 47 9.04 -0.58 22.14
C THR A 47 8.27 -1.58 21.28
N GLN A 48 7.27 -2.25 21.86
CA GLN A 48 6.38 -3.15 21.15
C GLN A 48 5.55 -2.42 20.08
N LEU A 49 5.01 -1.25 20.41
CA LEU A 49 4.29 -0.42 19.44
C LEU A 49 5.20 0.02 18.29
N ASP A 50 6.42 0.47 18.59
CA ASP A 50 7.40 0.90 17.59
C ASP A 50 7.74 -0.26 16.62
N GLN A 51 7.99 -1.46 17.15
CA GLN A 51 8.24 -2.66 16.34
C GLN A 51 7.04 -3.04 15.49
N LEU A 52 5.84 -2.95 16.04
CA LEU A 52 4.61 -3.35 15.36
C LEU A 52 4.22 -2.37 14.24
N THR A 53 4.40 -1.06 14.45
CA THR A 53 4.17 -0.04 13.42
C THR A 53 5.18 -0.15 12.29
N GLN A 54 6.46 -0.43 12.60
CA GLN A 54 7.47 -0.74 11.59
C GLN A 54 7.13 -2.02 10.80
N HIS A 55 6.69 -3.07 11.50
CA HIS A 55 6.24 -4.30 10.86
C HIS A 55 5.05 -4.04 9.92
N ALA A 56 4.03 -3.29 10.38
CA ALA A 56 2.87 -2.91 9.58
C ALA A 56 3.28 -2.25 8.25
N LEU A 57 4.21 -1.29 8.29
CA LEU A 57 4.74 -0.66 7.09
C LEU A 57 5.49 -1.68 6.20
N ALA A 58 6.33 -2.53 6.79
CA ALA A 58 7.13 -3.51 6.05
C ALA A 58 6.28 -4.59 5.33
N ILE A 59 5.10 -4.90 5.86
CA ILE A 59 4.13 -5.82 5.24
C ILE A 59 3.17 -5.10 4.28
N GLY A 60 3.25 -3.78 4.16
CA GLY A 60 2.50 -3.00 3.18
C GLY A 60 1.21 -2.37 3.68
N VAL A 61 1.02 -2.21 5.00
CA VAL A 61 -0.04 -1.33 5.51
C VAL A 61 0.30 0.12 5.10
N PRO A 62 -0.61 0.85 4.44
CA PRO A 62 -0.36 2.22 4.04
C PRO A 62 -0.05 3.13 5.23
N ALA A 63 0.99 3.96 5.09
CA ALA A 63 1.37 4.94 6.12
C ALA A 63 0.23 5.92 6.47
N THR A 64 -0.65 6.19 5.50
CA THR A 64 -1.85 7.02 5.69
C THR A 64 -2.81 6.42 6.72
N LEU A 65 -2.95 5.09 6.76
CA LEU A 65 -3.79 4.40 7.73
C LEU A 65 -3.13 4.32 9.12
N LEU A 66 -1.80 4.29 9.19
CA LEU A 66 -1.03 4.31 10.44
C LEU A 66 -0.90 5.69 11.08
N SER A 67 -1.06 6.77 10.31
CA SER A 67 -0.84 8.14 10.78
C SER A 67 -1.58 8.51 12.09
N PRO A 68 -2.85 8.13 12.32
CA PRO A 68 -3.53 8.42 13.57
C PRO A 68 -2.86 7.78 14.79
N ILE A 69 -2.35 6.55 14.66
CA ILE A 69 -1.64 5.82 15.73
C ILE A 69 -0.33 6.52 16.05
N LEU A 70 0.45 6.85 15.01
CA LEU A 70 1.74 7.55 15.18
C LEU A 70 1.57 8.93 15.82
N LYS A 71 0.49 9.67 15.49
CA LYS A 71 0.18 10.94 16.14
C LYS A 71 -0.18 10.78 17.61
N GLN A 72 -0.93 9.74 17.97
CA GLN A 72 -1.27 9.44 19.37
C GLN A 72 -0.01 9.05 20.15
N GLU A 73 0.87 8.24 19.59
CA GLU A 73 2.16 7.90 20.18
C GLU A 73 3.04 9.15 20.42
N GLN A 74 3.11 10.06 19.44
CA GLN A 74 3.85 11.31 19.58
C GLN A 74 3.28 12.19 20.70
N HIS A 75 1.96 12.23 20.86
CA HIS A 75 1.31 12.94 21.96
C HIS A 75 1.61 12.30 23.33
N LEU A 76 1.64 10.97 23.42
CA LEU A 76 1.96 10.24 24.65
C LEU A 76 3.43 10.36 25.07
N SER A 77 4.34 10.52 24.11
CA SER A 77 5.78 10.67 24.37
C SER A 77 6.20 12.12 24.64
N SER A 78 5.38 13.11 24.27
CA SER A 78 5.65 14.54 24.51
C SER A 78 5.10 15.05 25.84
N ALA A 79 4.21 14.31 26.50
CA ALA A 79 3.82 14.61 27.88
C ALA A 79 5.03 14.39 28.81
N GLY A 80 5.40 15.40 29.59
CA GLY A 80 6.45 15.26 30.60
C GLY A 80 5.95 14.52 31.83
N ALA A 81 6.82 13.74 32.48
CA ALA A 81 6.50 13.11 33.75
C ALA A 81 6.30 14.19 34.85
N PRO A 82 5.27 14.08 35.69
CA PRO A 82 5.04 15.05 36.76
C PRO A 82 6.16 14.97 37.81
N PHE A 83 6.62 16.13 38.27
CA PHE A 83 7.57 16.22 39.38
C PHE A 83 6.80 16.24 40.71
N SER A 84 7.09 15.28 41.59
CA SER A 84 6.49 15.20 42.93
C SER A 84 7.53 14.71 43.95
N PRO A 85 8.12 15.61 44.76
CA PRO A 85 9.25 15.28 45.63
C PRO A 85 8.88 14.50 46.92
N PHE A 86 7.59 14.39 47.24
CA PHE A 86 7.12 13.80 48.50
C PHE A 86 6.03 12.73 48.33
N ASN A 87 5.61 12.46 47.09
CA ASN A 87 4.58 11.47 46.78
C ASN A 87 4.84 10.85 45.40
N ASP A 88 5.05 9.55 45.36
CA ASP A 88 5.31 8.82 44.11
C ASP A 88 4.03 8.51 43.31
N GLN A 89 2.85 8.69 43.91
CA GLN A 89 1.57 8.37 43.29
C GLN A 89 1.36 9.07 41.94
N PRO A 90 1.58 10.39 41.79
CA PRO A 90 1.41 11.07 40.50
C PRO A 90 2.35 10.54 39.42
N LEU A 91 3.57 10.13 39.80
CA LEU A 91 4.55 9.55 38.88
C LEU A 91 4.17 8.12 38.47
N ASN A 92 3.69 7.32 39.42
CA ASN A 92 3.19 5.98 39.17
C ASN A 92 1.92 5.99 38.30
N ASP A 93 0.98 6.89 38.59
CA ASP A 93 -0.24 7.09 37.80
C ASP A 93 0.09 7.55 36.39
N TYR A 94 1.07 8.45 36.23
CA TYR A 94 1.57 8.86 34.92
C TYR A 94 2.08 7.67 34.09
N TYR A 95 2.99 6.86 34.64
CA TYR A 95 3.54 5.72 33.90
C TYR A 95 2.51 4.59 33.70
N SER A 96 1.58 4.39 34.64
CA SER A 96 0.49 3.43 34.49
C SER A 96 -0.46 3.84 33.36
N ASN A 97 -0.84 5.11 33.31
CA ASN A 97 -1.63 5.65 32.20
C ASN A 97 -0.88 5.53 30.88
N GLN A 98 0.42 5.83 30.86
CA GLN A 98 1.23 5.73 29.65
C GLN A 98 1.31 4.28 29.13
N ALA A 99 1.55 3.30 30.02
CA ALA A 99 1.51 1.87 29.67
C ALA A 99 0.15 1.46 29.09
N ASN A 100 -0.96 1.82 29.75
CA ASN A 100 -2.31 1.52 29.28
C ASN A 100 -2.60 2.09 27.89
N GLN A 101 -2.14 3.32 27.61
CA GLN A 101 -2.34 3.94 26.31
C GLN A 101 -1.46 3.29 25.23
N TYR A 102 -0.20 2.96 25.51
CA TYR A 102 0.63 2.22 24.55
C TYR A 102 0.07 0.82 24.27
N ALA A 103 -0.37 0.07 25.29
CA ALA A 103 -1.02 -1.23 25.11
C ALA A 103 -2.28 -1.13 24.22
N LYS A 104 -3.08 -0.07 24.39
CA LYS A 104 -4.22 0.22 23.50
C LYS A 104 -3.78 0.47 22.05
N LEU A 105 -2.74 1.28 21.85
CA LEU A 105 -2.20 1.55 20.51
C LEU A 105 -1.64 0.28 19.85
N VAL A 106 -1.02 -0.62 20.62
CA VAL A 106 -0.59 -1.94 20.15
C VAL A 106 -1.79 -2.73 19.62
N GLY A 107 -2.86 -2.84 20.40
CA GLY A 107 -4.09 -3.53 19.98
C GLY A 107 -4.72 -2.89 18.74
N GLN A 108 -4.76 -1.57 18.65
CA GLN A 108 -5.25 -0.85 17.46
C GLN A 108 -4.37 -1.12 16.23
N THR A 109 -3.06 -1.18 16.39
CA THR A 109 -2.13 -1.47 15.29
C THR A 109 -2.29 -2.91 14.81
N GLN A 110 -2.46 -3.88 15.71
CA GLN A 110 -2.75 -5.28 15.35
C GLN A 110 -4.05 -5.39 14.58
N GLN A 111 -5.12 -4.75 15.08
CA GLN A 111 -6.41 -4.74 14.40
C GLN A 111 -6.31 -4.09 13.02
N LEU A 112 -5.56 -2.99 12.89
CA LEU A 112 -5.33 -2.33 11.61
C LEU A 112 -4.61 -3.25 10.62
N ILE A 113 -3.59 -3.98 11.06
CA ILE A 113 -2.88 -4.96 10.23
C ILE A 113 -3.87 -6.02 9.72
N THR A 114 -4.66 -6.63 10.61
CA THR A 114 -5.64 -7.66 10.24
C THR A 114 -6.66 -7.13 9.24
N THR A 115 -7.34 -6.03 9.57
CA THR A 115 -8.37 -5.46 8.70
C THR A 115 -7.82 -5.00 7.36
N THR A 116 -6.63 -4.42 7.31
CA THR A 116 -5.99 -4.04 6.04
C THR A 116 -5.65 -5.29 5.23
N THR A 117 -5.14 -6.35 5.86
CA THR A 117 -4.83 -7.61 5.17
C THR A 117 -6.09 -8.22 4.56
N ASP A 118 -7.18 -8.30 5.32
CA ASP A 118 -8.46 -8.85 4.86
C ASP A 118 -9.04 -8.04 3.68
N GLN A 119 -8.96 -6.70 3.75
CA GLN A 119 -9.42 -5.82 2.67
C GLN A 119 -8.64 -6.03 1.38
N TYR A 120 -7.31 -6.10 1.47
CA TYR A 120 -6.46 -6.33 0.30
C TYR A 120 -6.65 -7.74 -0.27
N GLN A 121 -6.84 -8.75 0.59
CA GLN A 121 -7.17 -10.11 0.16
C GLN A 121 -8.48 -10.14 -0.62
N LEU A 122 -9.54 -9.53 -0.09
CA LEU A 122 -10.84 -9.45 -0.75
C LEU A 122 -10.75 -8.72 -2.09
N GLN A 123 -10.02 -7.59 -2.15
CA GLN A 123 -9.80 -6.85 -3.38
C GLN A 123 -9.09 -7.71 -4.44
N ALA A 124 -8.01 -8.41 -4.06
CA ALA A 124 -7.29 -9.28 -4.97
C ALA A 124 -8.15 -10.45 -5.47
N GLN A 125 -8.98 -11.04 -4.61
CA GLN A 125 -9.93 -12.09 -5.01
C GLN A 125 -10.96 -11.57 -6.01
N ASN A 126 -11.55 -10.39 -5.75
CA ASN A 126 -12.51 -9.77 -6.66
C ASN A 126 -11.86 -9.45 -8.02
N ASP A 127 -10.66 -8.87 -8.03
CA ASP A 127 -9.96 -8.56 -9.27
C ASP A 127 -9.60 -9.83 -10.06
N MET A 128 -9.23 -10.92 -9.39
CA MET A 128 -9.02 -12.21 -10.06
C MET A 128 -10.30 -12.79 -10.66
N GLN A 129 -11.46 -12.65 -9.99
CA GLN A 129 -12.74 -13.05 -10.55
C GLN A 129 -13.11 -12.21 -11.79
N VAL A 130 -12.89 -10.90 -11.73
CA VAL A 130 -13.12 -10.01 -12.88
C VAL A 130 -12.18 -10.35 -14.04
N PHE A 131 -10.91 -10.68 -13.74
CA PHE A 131 -9.97 -11.14 -14.75
C PHE A 131 -10.43 -12.45 -15.42
N GLN A 132 -10.89 -13.43 -14.63
CA GLN A 132 -11.47 -14.66 -15.17
C GLN A 132 -12.64 -14.37 -16.11
N GLN A 133 -13.57 -13.49 -15.71
CA GLN A 133 -14.73 -13.12 -16.53
C GLN A 133 -14.32 -12.43 -17.82
N ALA A 134 -13.34 -11.51 -17.77
CA ALA A 134 -12.81 -10.84 -18.94
C ALA A 134 -12.18 -11.86 -19.92
N LEU A 135 -11.41 -12.81 -19.40
CA LEU A 135 -10.79 -13.87 -20.18
C LEU A 135 -11.84 -14.77 -20.85
N SER A 136 -12.83 -15.25 -20.09
CA SER A 136 -13.93 -16.07 -20.63
C SER A 136 -14.71 -15.34 -21.72
N ARG A 137 -14.97 -14.04 -21.55
CA ARG A 137 -15.65 -13.21 -22.56
C ARG A 137 -14.86 -13.12 -23.86
N ARG A 138 -13.53 -12.96 -23.80
CA ARG A 138 -12.69 -12.91 -25.01
C ARG A 138 -12.55 -14.28 -25.65
N SER A 139 -12.46 -15.33 -24.85
CA SER A 139 -12.45 -16.71 -25.34
C SER A 139 -13.72 -17.07 -26.10
N SER A 140 -14.90 -16.68 -25.61
CA SER A 140 -16.17 -16.99 -26.31
C SER A 140 -16.37 -16.19 -27.59
N GLN A 141 -15.70 -15.05 -27.72
CA GLN A 141 -15.70 -14.25 -28.94
C GLN A 141 -14.73 -14.80 -30.00
N HIS A 142 -13.85 -15.73 -29.64
CA HIS A 142 -12.81 -16.27 -30.53
C HIS A 142 -11.93 -15.17 -31.15
N ILE A 143 -11.59 -14.12 -30.37
CA ILE A 143 -10.79 -12.99 -30.84
C ILE A 143 -9.40 -12.97 -30.19
N GLY A 144 -8.39 -12.66 -31.01
CA GLY A 144 -7.03 -12.39 -30.57
C GLY A 144 -6.33 -13.59 -29.93
N ASN A 145 -5.09 -13.36 -29.49
CA ASN A 145 -4.32 -14.36 -28.76
C ASN A 145 -4.57 -14.25 -27.24
N ILE A 146 -5.41 -15.14 -26.72
CA ILE A 146 -5.76 -15.17 -25.29
C ILE A 146 -4.79 -16.01 -24.43
N GLN A 147 -3.88 -16.79 -25.03
CA GLN A 147 -3.03 -17.73 -24.28
C GLN A 147 -2.12 -17.04 -23.25
N PRO A 148 -1.46 -15.91 -23.55
CA PRO A 148 -0.65 -15.19 -22.57
C PRO A 148 -1.46 -14.73 -21.34
N PHE A 149 -2.72 -14.36 -21.55
CA PHE A 149 -3.64 -13.96 -20.47
C PHE A 149 -4.04 -15.15 -19.61
N SER A 150 -4.33 -16.31 -20.22
CA SER A 150 -4.60 -17.56 -19.49
C SER A 150 -3.42 -18.00 -18.63
N ASN A 151 -2.19 -17.89 -19.16
CA ASN A 151 -0.99 -18.22 -18.40
C ASN A 151 -0.78 -17.26 -17.22
N SER A 152 -0.99 -15.96 -17.45
CA SER A 152 -0.90 -14.94 -16.40
C SER A 152 -1.94 -15.15 -15.31
N TYR A 153 -3.18 -15.50 -15.68
CA TYR A 153 -4.24 -15.86 -14.73
C TYR A 153 -3.81 -17.00 -13.81
N ASN A 154 -3.29 -18.10 -14.36
CA ASN A 154 -2.84 -19.25 -13.58
C ASN A 154 -1.69 -18.88 -12.63
N ASN A 155 -0.73 -18.08 -13.10
CA ASN A 155 0.38 -17.61 -12.28
C ASN A 155 -0.10 -16.71 -11.12
N TYR A 156 -1.02 -15.79 -11.40
CA TYR A 156 -1.54 -14.88 -10.38
C TYR A 156 -2.44 -15.59 -9.38
N GLN A 157 -3.13 -16.66 -9.79
CA GLN A 157 -3.86 -17.53 -8.87
C GLN A 157 -2.92 -18.21 -7.86
N LEU A 158 -1.74 -18.66 -8.30
CA LEU A 158 -0.72 -19.23 -7.40
C LEU A 158 -0.15 -18.15 -6.46
N MET A 159 0.10 -16.95 -6.97
CA MET A 159 0.51 -15.81 -6.13
C MET A 159 -0.55 -15.47 -5.09
N LEU A 160 -1.84 -15.46 -5.46
CA LEU A 160 -2.95 -15.22 -4.54
C LEU A 160 -3.01 -16.28 -3.43
N SER A 161 -2.83 -17.57 -3.78
CA SER A 161 -2.85 -18.65 -2.79
C SER A 161 -1.66 -18.65 -1.81
N SER A 162 -0.56 -18.01 -2.19
CA SER A 162 0.66 -17.93 -1.37
C SER A 162 0.83 -16.58 -0.66
N ALA A 163 0.00 -15.59 -1.00
CA ALA A 163 0.02 -14.26 -0.41
C ALA A 163 -0.39 -14.28 1.07
N LYS A 164 0.31 -13.48 1.88
CA LYS A 164 0.07 -13.38 3.33
C LYS A 164 -0.12 -11.96 3.80
N TYR A 165 0.47 -10.99 3.11
CA TYR A 165 0.53 -9.60 3.54
C TYR A 165 -0.20 -8.67 2.58
N PRO A 166 -0.64 -7.48 3.04
CA PRO A 166 -1.29 -6.48 2.19
C PRO A 166 -0.53 -6.21 0.88
N LYS A 167 0.80 -6.08 0.94
CA LYS A 167 1.62 -5.86 -0.26
C LYS A 167 1.56 -7.01 -1.27
N ASP A 168 1.43 -8.25 -0.82
CA ASP A 168 1.40 -9.42 -1.70
C ASP A 168 0.09 -9.43 -2.48
N PHE A 169 -1.03 -9.22 -1.78
CA PHE A 169 -2.35 -9.08 -2.38
C PHE A 169 -2.45 -7.85 -3.30
N ALA A 170 -1.84 -6.73 -2.93
CA ALA A 170 -1.78 -5.53 -3.76
C ALA A 170 -1.11 -5.79 -5.11
N VAL A 171 -0.04 -6.58 -5.13
CA VAL A 171 0.67 -6.96 -6.36
C VAL A 171 -0.23 -7.80 -7.26
N VAL A 172 -0.93 -8.80 -6.70
CA VAL A 172 -1.88 -9.63 -7.45
C VAL A 172 -2.99 -8.78 -8.07
N SER A 173 -3.64 -7.93 -7.27
CA SER A 173 -4.69 -7.01 -7.72
C SER A 173 -4.21 -6.12 -8.88
N ARG A 174 -3.04 -5.50 -8.74
CA ARG A 174 -2.47 -4.64 -9.80
C ARG A 174 -2.20 -5.40 -11.10
N TYR A 175 -1.67 -6.62 -11.01
CA TYR A 175 -1.41 -7.43 -12.19
C TYR A 175 -2.71 -7.88 -12.86
N ALA A 176 -3.69 -8.35 -12.10
CA ALA A 176 -5.02 -8.68 -12.63
C ALA A 176 -5.66 -7.47 -13.34
N GLN A 177 -5.62 -6.28 -12.74
CA GLN A 177 -6.14 -5.05 -13.37
C GLN A 177 -5.43 -4.68 -14.68
N THR A 178 -4.11 -4.92 -14.76
CA THR A 178 -3.34 -4.69 -15.98
C THR A 178 -3.85 -5.58 -17.12
N GLU A 179 -4.07 -6.86 -16.84
CA GLU A 179 -4.59 -7.83 -17.82
C GLU A 179 -6.07 -7.58 -18.18
N ILE A 180 -6.89 -7.20 -17.19
CA ILE A 180 -8.30 -6.80 -17.42
C ILE A 180 -8.35 -5.63 -18.41
N ASN A 181 -7.52 -4.62 -18.22
CA ASN A 181 -7.47 -3.46 -19.11
C ASN A 181 -7.02 -3.85 -20.53
N ALA A 182 -6.00 -4.70 -20.65
CA ALA A 182 -5.54 -5.19 -21.95
C ALA A 182 -6.62 -6.01 -22.68
N LEU A 183 -7.34 -6.90 -21.98
CA LEU A 183 -8.49 -7.63 -22.53
C LEU A 183 -9.65 -6.69 -22.88
N GLY A 184 -9.87 -5.63 -22.11
CA GLY A 184 -10.81 -4.56 -22.44
C GLY A 184 -10.47 -3.92 -23.79
N LEU A 185 -9.23 -3.49 -23.93
CA LEU A 185 -8.69 -2.86 -25.13
C LEU A 185 -8.68 -3.78 -26.34
N MET A 186 -8.38 -5.08 -26.16
CA MET A 186 -8.50 -6.11 -27.19
C MET A 186 -9.90 -6.10 -27.81
N GLY A 187 -10.96 -6.11 -27.00
CA GLY A 187 -12.33 -6.08 -27.53
C GLY A 187 -12.68 -4.78 -28.25
N SER A 188 -12.22 -3.64 -27.74
CA SER A 188 -12.46 -2.35 -28.40
C SER A 188 -11.73 -2.25 -29.74
N THR A 189 -10.48 -2.73 -29.80
CA THR A 189 -9.64 -2.74 -31.01
C THR A 189 -10.21 -3.67 -32.06
N TYR A 190 -10.67 -4.86 -31.65
CA TYR A 190 -11.40 -5.77 -32.54
C TYR A 190 -12.66 -5.13 -33.15
N SER A 191 -13.43 -4.40 -32.32
CA SER A 191 -14.63 -3.71 -32.81
C SER A 191 -14.31 -2.65 -33.88
N LYS A 192 -13.17 -1.94 -33.72
CA LYS A 192 -12.66 -1.02 -34.73
C LYS A 192 -12.26 -1.74 -36.02
N LEU A 193 -11.53 -2.87 -35.92
CA LEU A 193 -11.19 -3.71 -37.07
C LEU A 193 -12.44 -4.16 -37.85
N THR A 194 -13.46 -4.66 -37.15
CA THR A 194 -14.73 -5.07 -37.78
C THR A 194 -15.42 -3.90 -38.48
N THR A 195 -15.40 -2.71 -37.87
CA THR A 195 -15.97 -1.50 -38.48
C THR A 195 -15.21 -1.10 -39.73
N PHE A 196 -13.87 -1.08 -39.68
CA PHE A 196 -13.03 -0.77 -40.82
C PHE A 196 -13.24 -1.76 -41.98
N GLN A 197 -13.32 -3.06 -41.68
CA GLN A 197 -13.63 -4.09 -42.69
C GLN A 197 -15.00 -3.86 -43.34
N LYS A 198 -16.01 -3.49 -42.56
CA LYS A 198 -17.35 -3.19 -43.07
C LYS A 198 -17.31 -2.00 -44.03
N THR A 199 -16.56 -0.94 -43.70
CA THR A 199 -16.37 0.22 -44.56
C THR A 199 -15.66 -0.15 -45.86
N ILE A 200 -14.58 -0.93 -45.79
CA ILE A 200 -13.90 -1.47 -46.98
C ILE A 200 -14.88 -2.21 -47.89
N ASN A 201 -15.73 -3.06 -47.31
CA ASN A 201 -16.73 -3.82 -48.07
C ASN A 201 -17.77 -2.91 -48.75
N GLN A 202 -18.23 -1.85 -48.08
CA GLN A 202 -19.15 -0.87 -48.64
C GLN A 202 -18.51 -0.07 -49.79
N MET A 203 -17.26 0.37 -49.63
CA MET A 203 -16.52 1.07 -50.68
C MET A 203 -16.30 0.17 -51.91
N LYS A 204 -15.98 -1.11 -51.69
CA LYS A 204 -15.86 -2.09 -52.77
C LYS A 204 -17.17 -2.29 -53.54
N GLN A 205 -18.31 -2.32 -52.83
CA GLN A 205 -19.63 -2.39 -53.45
C GLN A 205 -19.95 -1.13 -54.29
N ALA A 206 -19.48 0.04 -53.84
CA ALA A 206 -19.53 1.29 -54.58
C ALA A 206 -18.49 1.42 -55.70
N ARG A 207 -17.76 0.33 -56.03
CA ARG A 207 -16.73 0.27 -57.08
C ARG A 207 -15.52 1.18 -56.83
N ILE A 208 -15.27 1.58 -55.59
CA ILE A 208 -14.06 2.29 -55.18
C ILE A 208 -12.91 1.28 -55.05
N ASP A 209 -11.70 1.62 -55.49
CA ASP A 209 -10.53 0.76 -55.29
C ASP A 209 -10.16 0.70 -53.80
N VAL A 210 -10.18 -0.51 -53.25
CA VAL A 210 -9.90 -0.77 -51.83
C VAL A 210 -8.62 -1.58 -51.62
N THR A 211 -7.80 -1.76 -52.64
CA THR A 211 -6.62 -2.66 -52.59
C THR A 211 -5.68 -2.30 -51.44
N ALA A 212 -5.37 -1.00 -51.27
CA ALA A 212 -4.50 -0.54 -50.19
C ALA A 212 -5.15 -0.71 -48.80
N MET A 213 -6.43 -0.36 -48.64
CA MET A 213 -7.15 -0.53 -47.36
C MET A 213 -7.31 -2.00 -46.97
N GLN A 214 -7.51 -2.88 -47.95
CA GLN A 214 -7.58 -4.31 -47.70
C GLN A 214 -6.25 -4.86 -47.18
N ALA A 215 -5.11 -4.37 -47.71
CA ALA A 215 -3.78 -4.74 -47.21
C ALA A 215 -3.54 -4.19 -45.79
N GLN A 216 -3.93 -2.95 -45.51
CA GLN A 216 -3.87 -2.37 -44.16
C GLN A 216 -4.66 -3.21 -43.15
N TYR A 217 -5.90 -3.56 -43.47
CA TYR A 217 -6.72 -4.43 -42.61
C TYR A 217 -6.06 -5.78 -42.30
N GLN A 218 -5.41 -6.42 -43.30
CA GLN A 218 -4.74 -7.71 -43.07
C GLN A 218 -3.52 -7.55 -42.14
N ASN A 219 -2.73 -6.49 -42.32
CA ASN A 219 -1.59 -6.19 -41.45
C ASN A 219 -2.06 -5.90 -40.01
N ASP A 220 -3.08 -5.07 -39.86
CA ASP A 220 -3.63 -4.72 -38.55
C ASP A 220 -4.23 -5.94 -37.83
N MET A 221 -4.84 -6.87 -38.58
CA MET A 221 -5.31 -8.14 -38.02
C MET A 221 -4.16 -9.04 -37.54
N GLN A 222 -3.02 -9.03 -38.23
CA GLN A 222 -1.82 -9.74 -37.77
C GLN A 222 -1.25 -9.10 -36.50
N GLU A 223 -1.12 -7.76 -36.46
CA GLU A 223 -0.66 -7.04 -35.27
C GLU A 223 -1.61 -7.31 -34.08
N PHE A 224 -2.92 -7.26 -34.31
CA PHE A 224 -3.94 -7.58 -33.32
C PHE A 224 -3.77 -8.98 -32.72
N ASN A 225 -3.55 -10.00 -33.56
CA ASN A 225 -3.37 -11.37 -33.10
C ASN A 225 -2.04 -11.61 -32.37
N SER A 226 -1.05 -10.75 -32.58
CA SER A 226 0.23 -10.80 -31.86
C SER A 226 0.24 -9.97 -30.57
N ALA A 227 -0.69 -9.04 -30.42
CA ALA A 227 -0.74 -8.12 -29.30
C ALA A 227 -1.16 -8.80 -27.99
N THR A 228 -0.49 -8.43 -26.91
CA THR A 228 -0.68 -8.97 -25.56
C THR A 228 -0.72 -7.87 -24.49
N LYS A 229 -0.44 -6.61 -24.84
CA LYS A 229 -0.36 -5.50 -23.89
C LYS A 229 -1.31 -4.37 -24.24
N SER A 230 -1.77 -3.65 -23.22
CA SER A 230 -2.60 -2.43 -23.37
C SER A 230 -1.99 -1.41 -24.33
N SER A 231 -0.66 -1.20 -24.28
CA SER A 231 0.03 -0.26 -25.16
C SER A 231 -0.05 -0.65 -26.65
N GLU A 232 -0.01 -1.96 -26.94
CA GLU A 232 -0.06 -2.49 -28.29
C GLU A 232 -1.47 -2.32 -28.86
N PHE A 233 -2.50 -2.67 -28.08
CA PHE A 233 -3.90 -2.45 -28.47
C PHE A 233 -4.22 -0.95 -28.64
N ASN A 234 -3.73 -0.07 -27.76
CA ASN A 234 -3.94 1.37 -27.90
C ASN A 234 -3.29 1.93 -29.17
N LYS A 235 -2.05 1.54 -29.44
CA LYS A 235 -1.32 1.95 -30.65
C LYS A 235 -2.06 1.49 -31.90
N LEU A 236 -2.43 0.22 -31.95
CA LEU A 236 -3.16 -0.36 -33.08
C LEU A 236 -4.54 0.29 -33.25
N GLY A 237 -5.28 0.49 -32.16
CA GLY A 237 -6.58 1.17 -32.19
C GLY A 237 -6.49 2.61 -32.71
N THR A 238 -5.40 3.32 -32.42
CA THR A 238 -5.15 4.68 -32.95
C THR A 238 -4.83 4.63 -34.44
N LEU A 239 -4.04 3.65 -34.88
CA LEU A 239 -3.71 3.44 -36.28
C LEU A 239 -4.98 3.13 -37.10
N ILE A 240 -5.84 2.23 -36.62
CA ILE A 240 -7.10 1.87 -37.29
C ILE A 240 -8.03 3.09 -37.39
N ASP A 241 -8.12 3.93 -36.35
CA ASP A 241 -8.93 5.16 -36.43
C ASP A 241 -8.44 6.08 -37.54
N ALA A 242 -7.12 6.28 -37.68
CA ALA A 242 -6.55 7.10 -38.74
C ALA A 242 -6.82 6.52 -40.13
N GLN A 243 -6.67 5.20 -40.29
CA GLN A 243 -6.98 4.51 -41.54
C GLN A 243 -8.48 4.61 -41.90
N TYR A 244 -9.36 4.49 -40.91
CA TYR A 244 -10.80 4.65 -41.10
C TYR A 244 -11.14 6.07 -41.55
N GLN A 245 -10.58 7.11 -40.93
CA GLN A 245 -10.79 8.50 -41.35
C GLN A 245 -10.31 8.72 -42.79
N GLN A 246 -9.14 8.18 -43.14
CA GLN A 246 -8.63 8.25 -44.51
C GLN A 246 -9.59 7.57 -45.51
N ALA A 247 -10.14 6.41 -45.17
CA ALA A 247 -11.11 5.71 -46.00
C ALA A 247 -12.40 6.53 -46.21
N VAL A 248 -12.88 7.21 -45.16
CA VAL A 248 -14.02 8.13 -45.26
C VAL A 248 -13.71 9.27 -46.23
N VAL A 249 -12.55 9.93 -46.14
CA VAL A 249 -12.16 11.02 -47.06
C VAL A 249 -12.09 10.50 -48.51
N THR A 250 -11.41 9.38 -48.74
CA THR A 250 -11.31 8.77 -50.08
C THR A 250 -12.69 8.41 -50.64
N SER A 251 -13.63 7.98 -49.79
CA SER A 251 -14.99 7.66 -50.23
C SER A 251 -15.79 8.88 -50.70
N ILE A 252 -15.57 10.04 -50.08
CA ILE A 252 -16.23 11.30 -50.46
C ILE A 252 -15.67 11.81 -51.79
N GLU A 253 -14.34 11.74 -51.99
CA GLU A 253 -13.69 12.18 -53.23
C GLU A 253 -14.05 11.30 -54.44
N ALA A 254 -14.33 10.01 -54.21
CA ALA A 254 -14.69 9.07 -55.27
C ALA A 254 -16.15 9.17 -55.74
N LEU A 255 -17.02 9.88 -55.00
CA LEU A 255 -18.39 10.12 -55.43
C LEU A 255 -18.43 11.40 -56.29
N PRO A 256 -18.80 11.31 -57.58
CA PRO A 256 -18.91 12.51 -58.41
C PRO A 256 -19.96 13.45 -57.81
N TYR A 257 -19.59 14.73 -57.63
CA TYR A 257 -20.54 15.77 -57.28
C TYR A 257 -21.65 15.79 -58.33
N VAL A 258 -22.84 15.33 -57.94
CA VAL A 258 -24.05 15.56 -58.74
C VAL A 258 -24.43 17.02 -58.49
N SER A 259 -23.84 17.94 -59.25
CA SER A 259 -24.38 19.30 -59.34
C SER A 259 -25.73 19.19 -60.06
N ALA A 260 -26.82 19.44 -59.33
CA ALA A 260 -28.15 19.65 -59.89
C ALA A 260 -28.20 20.94 -60.72
#